data_AF-A0A3D0YKS8-F1
#
_entry.id   AF-A0A3D0YKS8-F1
#
_cell.length_a   1.000
_cell.length_b   1.000
_cell.length_c   1.000
_cell.angle_alpha   90.00
_cell.angle_beta   90.00
_cell.angle_gamma   90.00
#
_symmetry.space_group_name_H-M   'P 1'
#
loop_
_entity.id
_entity.type
_entity.pdbx_description
1 polymer ?
#
loop_
_entity_poly.entity_id
_entity_poly.type
_entity_poly.pdbx_seq_one_letter_code
_entity_poly.pdbx_strand_id
1 'polypeptide(L)'
;MNTTKKLTLLVAVAAFVAGPASAALTSQLGILDLTANGGINPATGFAWEAGDTYRFIFASSTGRDATSSDIADYNTFIQNAANASGLGLSSVTWKALASTETVAANANTGTAGVGGESFWLLNGTSLVADDYADLYGSVTHSNVINVSETGGTPFDGGDFTSVWTGSDGAGNIKTNAGGGNPGFLGNTVDPGDGIPKAHTGLWNFTSGRHWIDRFQVDLTDEKGIYGVSEVLTVVPEPSTTALLGLGGLALILRRRK
;
A
#
# COMPACT_ATOMS: atom_id res chain seq x y z
N MET A 1 -32.61 51.05 -59.47
CA MET A 1 -31.44 50.73 -58.61
C MET A 1 -31.99 50.15 -57.32
N ASN A 2 -31.99 48.81 -57.17
CA ASN A 2 -32.28 48.12 -55.91
C ASN A 2 -31.69 46.72 -55.98
N THR A 3 -30.56 46.53 -55.30
CA THR A 3 -29.79 45.28 -55.20
C THR A 3 -30.21 44.55 -53.94
N THR A 4 -30.97 43.46 -54.07
CA THR A 4 -31.31 42.59 -52.94
C THR A 4 -30.18 41.58 -52.75
N LYS A 5 -29.35 41.78 -51.71
CA LYS A 5 -28.31 40.83 -51.30
C LYS A 5 -28.98 39.62 -50.62
N LYS A 6 -28.85 38.43 -51.21
CA LYS A 6 -29.21 37.16 -50.57
C LYS A 6 -28.16 36.81 -49.51
N LEU A 7 -28.56 36.82 -48.24
CA LEU A 7 -27.74 36.34 -47.13
C LEU A 7 -27.87 34.80 -47.07
N THR A 8 -26.81 34.09 -47.45
CA THR A 8 -26.77 32.62 -47.33
C THR A 8 -26.18 32.28 -45.97
N LEU A 9 -27.01 31.78 -45.05
CA LEU A 9 -26.57 31.31 -43.73
C LEU A 9 -25.98 29.90 -43.89
N LEU A 10 -24.66 29.78 -43.82
CA LEU A 10 -24.02 28.47 -43.66
C LEU A 10 -24.22 27.99 -42.22
N VAL A 11 -25.03 26.96 -42.02
CA VAL A 11 -25.07 26.19 -40.77
C VAL A 11 -23.98 25.14 -40.87
N ALA A 12 -22.85 25.38 -40.20
CA ALA A 12 -21.84 24.35 -40.00
C ALA A 12 -22.36 23.35 -38.95
N VAL A 13 -22.73 22.15 -39.40
CA VAL A 13 -23.00 21.03 -38.51
C VAL A 13 -21.64 20.50 -38.03
N ALA A 14 -21.24 20.89 -36.82
CA ALA A 14 -20.12 20.25 -36.14
C ALA A 14 -20.56 18.85 -35.73
N ALA A 15 -20.11 17.83 -36.46
CA ALA A 15 -20.22 16.44 -36.04
C ALA A 15 -19.28 16.23 -34.84
N PHE A 16 -19.82 16.30 -33.62
CA PHE A 16 -19.14 15.76 -32.45
C PHE A 16 -19.05 14.25 -32.62
N VAL A 17 -17.87 13.74 -32.99
CA VAL A 17 -17.54 12.32 -32.82
C VAL A 17 -17.35 12.12 -31.32
N ALA A 18 -18.44 11.81 -30.61
CA ALA A 18 -18.34 11.30 -29.26
C ALA A 18 -17.74 9.90 -29.34
N GLY A 19 -16.43 9.79 -29.10
CA GLY A 19 -15.84 8.51 -28.72
C GLY A 19 -16.55 7.97 -27.47
N PRO A 20 -16.55 6.65 -27.23
CA PRO A 20 -17.13 6.11 -26.01
C PRO A 20 -16.46 6.78 -24.82
N ALA A 21 -17.23 7.49 -24.01
CA ALA A 21 -16.76 8.04 -22.76
C ALA A 21 -16.37 6.86 -21.85
N SER A 22 -15.08 6.57 -21.76
CA SER A 22 -14.58 5.62 -20.78
C SER A 22 -14.63 6.29 -19.41
N ALA A 23 -15.08 5.57 -18.39
CA ALA A 23 -15.11 6.13 -17.05
C ALA A 23 -13.70 6.45 -16.59
N ALA A 24 -13.48 7.66 -16.05
CA ALA A 24 -12.23 7.98 -15.39
C ALA A 24 -12.03 6.99 -14.22
N LEU A 25 -10.82 6.49 -14.04
CA LEU A 25 -10.47 5.55 -12.98
C LEU A 25 -9.88 6.31 -11.80
N THR A 26 -10.18 5.85 -10.59
CA THR A 26 -9.55 6.33 -9.36
C THR A 26 -9.23 5.15 -8.45
N SER A 27 -8.24 5.32 -7.60
CA SER A 27 -7.91 4.35 -6.57
C SER A 27 -8.92 4.42 -5.42
N GLN A 28 -9.21 3.31 -4.74
CA GLN A 28 -10.25 3.24 -3.70
C GLN A 28 -10.10 4.28 -2.58
N LEU A 29 -8.85 4.60 -2.20
CA LEU A 29 -8.56 5.66 -1.22
C LEU A 29 -8.29 7.03 -1.86
N GLY A 30 -8.25 7.11 -3.20
CA GLY A 30 -7.89 8.32 -3.93
C GLY A 30 -6.44 8.75 -3.78
N ILE A 31 -5.58 7.90 -3.20
CA ILE A 31 -4.18 8.19 -2.92
C ILE A 31 -3.28 7.79 -4.09
N LEU A 32 -3.47 6.59 -4.66
CA LEU A 32 -2.63 6.09 -5.74
C LEU A 32 -2.91 6.89 -7.01
N ASP A 33 -1.86 7.48 -7.56
CA ASP A 33 -1.86 8.10 -8.87
C ASP A 33 -1.73 6.99 -9.93
N LEU A 34 -2.84 6.71 -10.62
CA LEU A 34 -2.89 5.66 -11.65
C LEU A 34 -2.07 6.01 -12.90
N THR A 35 -1.46 7.19 -12.98
CA THR A 35 -0.49 7.54 -14.03
C THR A 35 0.96 7.24 -13.63
N ALA A 36 1.21 6.95 -12.35
CA ALA A 36 2.50 6.49 -11.88
C ALA A 36 2.90 5.17 -12.57
N ASN A 37 4.21 4.88 -12.60
CA ASN A 37 4.76 3.77 -13.38
C ASN A 37 4.32 3.76 -14.87
N GLY A 38 4.14 4.96 -15.45
CA GLY A 38 3.72 5.11 -16.84
C GLY A 38 2.28 4.67 -17.12
N GLY A 39 1.44 4.59 -16.09
CA GLY A 39 0.05 4.13 -16.20
C GLY A 39 -0.12 2.62 -16.24
N ILE A 40 0.93 1.87 -15.90
CA ILE A 40 0.96 0.41 -15.92
C ILE A 40 0.84 -0.14 -14.49
N ASN A 41 -0.08 -1.08 -14.30
CA ASN A 41 -0.17 -1.89 -13.09
C ASN A 41 1.05 -2.83 -13.03
N PRO A 42 1.95 -2.67 -12.05
CA PRO A 42 3.18 -3.46 -11.96
C PRO A 42 2.91 -4.97 -11.84
N ALA A 43 1.83 -5.35 -11.15
CA ALA A 43 1.49 -6.75 -10.91
C ALA A 43 1.03 -7.48 -12.19
N THR A 44 0.47 -6.76 -13.17
CA THR A 44 -0.08 -7.37 -14.41
C THR A 44 0.75 -7.04 -15.65
N GLY A 45 1.52 -5.95 -15.62
CA GLY A 45 2.25 -5.42 -16.78
C GLY A 45 1.37 -4.73 -17.82
N PHE A 46 0.08 -4.50 -17.52
CA PHE A 46 -0.88 -3.83 -18.40
C PHE A 46 -1.34 -2.49 -17.81
N ALA A 47 -1.99 -1.67 -18.64
CA ALA A 47 -2.58 -0.42 -18.16
C ALA A 47 -3.63 -0.69 -17.07
N TRP A 48 -3.76 0.22 -16.10
CA TRP A 48 -4.75 0.09 -15.03
C TRP A 48 -6.18 -0.03 -15.56
N GLU A 49 -6.92 -1.00 -15.06
CA GLU A 49 -8.34 -1.21 -15.35
C GLU A 49 -9.20 -1.19 -14.08
N ALA A 50 -10.51 -0.96 -14.23
CA ALA A 50 -11.43 -1.06 -13.10
C ALA A 50 -11.46 -2.49 -12.57
N GLY A 51 -11.33 -2.63 -11.25
CA GLY A 51 -11.21 -3.93 -10.57
C GLY A 51 -9.78 -4.42 -10.39
N ASP A 52 -8.79 -3.77 -11.00
CA ASP A 52 -7.38 -4.03 -10.68
C ASP A 52 -7.12 -3.79 -9.20
N THR A 53 -6.18 -4.55 -8.66
CA THR A 53 -5.89 -4.57 -7.23
C THR A 53 -4.48 -4.10 -6.92
N TYR A 54 -4.33 -3.48 -5.75
CA TYR A 54 -3.07 -2.94 -5.25
C TYR A 54 -3.11 -2.89 -3.72
N ARG A 55 -1.95 -2.64 -3.09
CA ARG A 55 -1.84 -2.42 -1.65
C ARG A 55 -0.97 -1.20 -1.34
N PHE A 56 -1.22 -0.61 -0.19
CA PHE A 56 -0.31 0.37 0.40
C PHE A 56 0.52 -0.26 1.51
N ILE A 57 1.76 0.23 1.63
CA ILE A 57 2.66 -0.07 2.73
C ILE A 57 3.27 1.22 3.28
N PHE A 58 3.43 1.30 4.61
CA PHE A 58 4.06 2.42 5.30
C PHE A 58 4.86 1.91 6.51
N ALA A 59 5.75 2.73 7.06
CA ALA A 59 6.38 2.50 8.37
C ALA A 59 5.87 3.51 9.38
N SER A 60 5.38 3.06 10.53
CA SER A 60 4.62 3.91 11.47
C SER A 60 5.38 5.14 11.94
N SER A 61 4.68 6.27 12.11
CA SER A 61 5.27 7.53 12.60
C SER A 61 5.56 7.52 14.10
N THR A 62 4.91 6.63 14.84
CA THR A 62 5.13 6.38 16.26
C THR A 62 5.81 5.04 16.47
N GLY A 63 6.52 4.91 17.60
CA GLY A 63 7.15 3.69 18.03
C GLY A 63 6.33 2.94 19.06
N ARG A 64 6.64 1.66 19.23
CA ARG A 64 6.23 0.86 20.38
C ARG A 64 7.27 -0.21 20.70
N ASP A 65 7.19 -0.75 21.90
CA ASP A 65 7.96 -1.93 22.28
C ASP A 65 7.47 -3.20 21.56
N ALA A 66 8.32 -4.24 21.59
CA ALA A 66 8.08 -5.55 21.02
C ALA A 66 7.80 -6.63 22.08
N THR A 67 7.30 -6.27 23.27
CA THR A 67 7.14 -7.20 24.39
C THR A 67 5.93 -8.14 24.30
N SER A 68 4.93 -7.81 23.47
CA SER A 68 3.73 -8.63 23.32
C SER A 68 3.97 -9.87 22.44
N SER A 69 3.44 -11.01 22.86
CA SER A 69 3.42 -12.24 22.06
C SER A 69 2.18 -12.36 21.17
N ASP A 70 1.20 -11.46 21.32
CA ASP A 70 -0.03 -11.48 20.53
C ASP A 70 0.09 -10.55 19.30
N ILE A 71 -0.05 -11.13 18.11
CA ILE A 71 -0.03 -10.37 16.85
C ILE A 71 -1.16 -9.33 16.78
N ALA A 72 -2.27 -9.55 17.49
CA ALA A 72 -3.41 -8.64 17.53
C ALA A 72 -3.05 -7.27 18.14
N ASP A 73 -2.09 -7.21 19.07
CA ASP A 73 -1.63 -5.94 19.63
C ASP A 73 -0.90 -5.10 18.58
N TYR A 74 -0.09 -5.74 17.73
CA TYR A 74 0.63 -5.08 16.64
C TYR A 74 -0.32 -4.63 15.53
N ASN A 75 -1.32 -5.46 15.20
CA ASN A 75 -2.38 -5.07 14.27
C ASN A 75 -3.20 -3.89 14.81
N THR A 76 -3.55 -3.91 16.10
CA THR A 76 -4.29 -2.81 16.75
C THR A 76 -3.48 -1.53 16.74
N PHE A 77 -2.17 -1.60 17.02
CA PHE A 77 -1.27 -0.45 16.93
C PHE A 77 -1.27 0.17 15.52
N ILE A 78 -1.07 -0.65 14.48
CA ILE A 78 -1.05 -0.18 13.09
C ILE A 78 -2.42 0.36 12.64
N GLN A 79 -3.51 -0.34 12.99
CA GLN A 79 -4.86 0.14 12.67
C GLN A 79 -5.16 1.47 13.37
N ASN A 80 -4.75 1.65 14.63
CA ASN A 80 -4.93 2.91 15.34
C ASN A 80 -4.14 4.05 14.71
N ALA A 81 -2.91 3.79 14.25
CA ALA A 81 -2.12 4.76 13.50
C ALA A 81 -2.85 5.18 12.21
N ALA A 82 -3.34 4.20 11.43
CA ALA A 82 -4.12 4.47 10.22
C ALA A 82 -5.44 5.24 10.53
N ASN A 83 -6.13 4.90 11.61
CA ASN A 83 -7.34 5.59 12.03
C ASN A 83 -7.11 7.05 12.42
N ALA A 84 -5.94 7.34 13.01
CA ALA A 84 -5.54 8.69 13.39
C ALA A 84 -4.98 9.51 12.21
N SER A 85 -4.74 8.87 11.05
CA SER A 85 -4.19 9.52 9.88
C SER A 85 -5.12 10.58 9.29
N GLY A 86 -4.53 11.72 8.88
CA GLY A 86 -5.21 12.73 8.07
C GLY A 86 -5.36 12.36 6.59
N LEU A 87 -4.83 11.21 6.15
CA LEU A 87 -4.85 10.75 4.75
C LEU A 87 -6.09 9.92 4.39
N GLY A 88 -7.03 9.74 5.32
CA GLY A 88 -8.28 9.01 5.06
C GLY A 88 -8.13 7.48 5.04
N LEU A 89 -7.21 6.94 5.84
CA LEU A 89 -6.90 5.51 5.86
C LEU A 89 -7.87 4.65 6.71
N SER A 90 -8.76 5.30 7.46
CA SER A 90 -9.64 4.66 8.47
C SER A 90 -10.78 3.81 7.89
N SER A 91 -11.04 3.90 6.59
CA SER A 91 -12.12 3.18 5.90
C SER A 91 -11.75 1.73 5.53
N VAL A 92 -10.49 1.34 5.73
CA VAL A 92 -9.96 0.02 5.38
C VAL A 92 -9.15 -0.57 6.52
N THR A 93 -8.93 -1.87 6.43
CA THR A 93 -8.18 -2.65 7.41
C THR A 93 -6.69 -2.54 7.14
N TRP A 94 -5.92 -2.37 8.21
CA TRP A 94 -4.46 -2.37 8.20
C TRP A 94 -3.93 -3.40 9.18
N LYS A 95 -2.85 -4.08 8.77
CA LYS A 95 -2.18 -5.09 9.60
C LYS A 95 -0.69 -4.82 9.68
N ALA A 96 -0.09 -5.22 10.80
CA ALA A 96 1.35 -5.18 10.97
C ALA A 96 2.05 -6.22 10.08
N LEU A 97 3.06 -5.80 9.33
CA LEU A 97 4.02 -6.72 8.72
C LEU A 97 5.06 -7.07 9.80
N ALA A 98 4.65 -7.96 10.70
CA ALA A 98 5.46 -8.46 11.80
C ALA A 98 5.11 -9.91 12.13
N SER A 99 6.06 -10.63 12.72
CA SER A 99 5.88 -12.00 13.18
C SER A 99 5.98 -12.11 14.70
N THR A 100 5.07 -12.87 15.30
CA THR A 100 5.19 -13.40 16.67
C THR A 100 5.52 -14.90 16.62
N GLU A 101 5.65 -15.56 17.76
CA GLU A 101 6.02 -16.98 17.85
C GLU A 101 5.15 -17.92 16.98
N THR A 102 3.87 -17.58 16.80
CA THR A 102 2.89 -18.46 16.14
C THR A 102 2.29 -17.87 14.87
N VAL A 103 2.56 -16.61 14.56
CA VAL A 103 1.99 -15.92 13.39
C VAL A 103 3.11 -15.27 12.58
N ALA A 104 3.28 -15.73 11.34
CA ALA A 104 4.19 -15.13 10.37
C ALA A 104 3.63 -13.81 9.80
N ALA A 105 4.50 -12.86 9.46
CA ALA A 105 4.12 -11.58 8.87
C ALA A 105 3.38 -11.74 7.53
N ASN A 106 3.88 -12.63 6.67
CA ASN A 106 3.23 -12.92 5.39
C ASN A 106 1.84 -13.55 5.56
N ALA A 107 1.64 -14.39 6.57
CA ALA A 107 0.34 -14.97 6.91
C ALA A 107 -0.58 -13.93 7.54
N ASN A 108 -0.08 -13.08 8.44
CA ASN A 108 -0.86 -12.02 9.09
C ASN A 108 -1.45 -11.05 8.05
N THR A 109 -0.61 -10.58 7.13
CA THR A 109 -0.97 -9.60 6.08
C THR A 109 -1.66 -10.23 4.87
N GLY A 110 -1.65 -11.57 4.75
CA GLY A 110 -2.20 -12.29 3.61
C GLY A 110 -1.38 -12.12 2.33
N THR A 111 -0.06 -12.00 2.47
CA THR A 111 0.91 -11.76 1.39
C THR A 111 1.86 -12.94 1.16
N ALA A 112 1.44 -14.15 1.55
CA ALA A 112 2.19 -15.37 1.28
C ALA A 112 1.98 -15.88 -0.15
N GLY A 113 3.01 -16.49 -0.74
CA GLY A 113 2.94 -17.14 -2.06
C GLY A 113 3.76 -16.43 -3.14
N VAL A 114 3.38 -16.65 -4.40
CA VAL A 114 3.97 -16.02 -5.59
C VAL A 114 2.90 -15.21 -6.32
N GLY A 115 3.28 -14.11 -6.96
CA GLY A 115 2.32 -13.15 -7.52
C GLY A 115 1.67 -12.28 -6.44
N GLY A 116 0.43 -11.85 -6.68
CA GLY A 116 -0.30 -10.98 -5.76
C GLY A 116 -0.41 -9.55 -6.28
N GLU A 117 -0.63 -8.60 -5.37
CA GLU A 117 -0.79 -7.20 -5.73
C GLU A 117 0.51 -6.40 -5.57
N SER A 118 0.60 -5.29 -6.31
CA SER A 118 1.70 -4.33 -6.18
C SER A 118 1.60 -3.52 -4.88
N PHE A 119 2.75 -3.12 -4.34
CA PHE A 119 2.85 -2.34 -3.10
C PHE A 119 3.33 -0.93 -3.39
N TRP A 120 2.59 0.05 -2.87
CA TRP A 120 2.88 1.46 -3.07
C TRP A 120 3.05 2.18 -1.73
N LEU A 121 3.83 3.27 -1.73
CA LEU A 121 3.86 4.18 -0.59
C LEU A 121 2.61 5.06 -0.55
N LEU A 122 2.30 5.56 0.64
CA LEU A 122 1.19 6.51 0.86
C LEU A 122 1.37 7.87 0.18
N ASN A 123 2.51 8.12 -0.49
CA ASN A 123 2.68 9.27 -1.37
C ASN A 123 2.00 9.08 -2.75
N GLY A 124 1.43 7.89 -3.00
CA GLY A 124 0.62 7.61 -4.18
C GLY A 124 1.39 7.42 -5.48
N THR A 125 2.72 7.54 -5.49
CA THR A 125 3.52 7.56 -6.73
C THR A 125 4.73 6.65 -6.70
N SER A 126 5.17 6.23 -5.51
CA SER A 126 6.36 5.39 -5.35
C SER A 126 5.97 3.92 -5.20
N LEU A 127 6.38 3.12 -6.18
CA LEU A 127 6.27 1.66 -6.18
C LEU A 127 7.36 1.05 -5.28
N VAL A 128 6.96 0.19 -4.34
CA VAL A 128 7.88 -0.56 -3.48
C VAL A 128 8.22 -1.90 -4.10
N ALA A 129 7.18 -2.66 -4.47
CA ALA A 129 7.33 -4.00 -5.04
C ALA A 129 6.22 -4.31 -6.04
N ASP A 130 6.55 -5.07 -7.08
CA ASP A 130 5.62 -5.44 -8.16
C ASP A 130 4.54 -6.43 -7.67
N ASP A 131 4.92 -7.35 -6.79
CA ASP A 131 4.06 -8.38 -6.23
C ASP A 131 4.64 -8.95 -4.90
N TYR A 132 4.08 -10.04 -4.36
CA TYR A 132 4.58 -10.67 -3.13
C TYR A 132 5.97 -11.29 -3.31
N ALA A 133 6.27 -11.81 -4.51
CA ALA A 133 7.57 -12.39 -4.79
C ALA A 133 8.66 -11.31 -4.88
N ASP A 134 8.33 -10.13 -5.38
CA ASP A 134 9.23 -8.98 -5.35
C ASP A 134 9.38 -8.41 -3.93
N LEU A 135 8.31 -8.36 -3.14
CA LEU A 135 8.38 -7.87 -1.76
C LEU A 135 9.32 -8.71 -0.88
N TYR A 136 9.22 -10.04 -0.93
CA TYR A 136 9.94 -10.96 -0.02
C TYR A 136 11.11 -11.72 -0.67
N GLY A 137 11.01 -11.96 -1.97
CA GLY A 137 11.93 -12.79 -2.75
C GLY A 137 12.98 -12.00 -3.50
N SER A 138 12.76 -10.71 -3.77
CA SER A 138 13.76 -9.90 -4.44
C SER A 138 14.91 -9.55 -3.49
N VAL A 139 16.08 -9.35 -4.10
CA VAL A 139 17.23 -8.79 -3.40
C VAL A 139 17.21 -7.26 -3.42
N THR A 140 16.24 -6.62 -4.09
CA THR A 140 16.16 -5.16 -4.17
C THR A 140 14.73 -4.69 -4.47
N HIS A 141 14.16 -3.88 -3.58
CA HIS A 141 12.90 -3.15 -3.82
C HIS A 141 13.09 -1.98 -4.77
N SER A 142 12.01 -1.60 -5.47
CA SER A 142 11.99 -0.41 -6.33
C SER A 142 12.18 0.88 -5.53
N ASN A 143 11.63 0.96 -4.32
CA ASN A 143 11.80 2.09 -3.40
C ASN A 143 11.87 1.61 -1.94
N VAL A 144 12.44 2.46 -1.10
CA VAL A 144 12.45 2.28 0.36
C VAL A 144 11.05 2.51 0.94
N ILE A 145 10.76 1.96 2.13
CA ILE A 145 9.46 2.16 2.82
C ILE A 145 9.58 3.33 3.81
N ASN A 146 9.89 4.53 3.30
CA ASN A 146 10.26 5.71 4.09
C ASN A 146 9.12 6.74 4.25
N VAL A 147 7.87 6.30 4.18
CA VAL A 147 6.69 7.14 4.39
C VAL A 147 5.86 6.53 5.49
N SER A 148 5.36 7.37 6.40
CA SER A 148 4.45 6.96 7.48
C SER A 148 2.99 7.24 7.14
N GLU A 149 2.10 6.75 7.99
CA GLU A 149 0.65 6.98 7.91
C GLU A 149 0.26 8.46 7.95
N THR A 150 1.16 9.35 8.37
CA THR A 150 0.93 10.81 8.35
C THR A 150 1.38 11.47 7.04
N GLY A 151 1.98 10.71 6.12
CA GLY A 151 2.67 11.22 4.93
C GLY A 151 4.07 11.78 5.21
N GLY A 152 4.50 11.76 6.48
CA GLY A 152 5.81 12.21 6.92
C GLY A 152 6.84 11.09 7.00
N THR A 153 7.91 11.35 7.73
CA THR A 153 8.95 10.35 8.01
C THR A 153 8.45 9.29 8.99
N PRO A 154 8.89 8.04 8.86
CA PRO A 154 8.70 7.01 9.88
C PRO A 154 9.33 7.39 11.21
N PHE A 155 8.92 6.69 12.27
CA PHE A 155 9.52 6.78 13.58
C PHE A 155 11.00 6.44 13.52
N ASP A 156 11.83 7.35 14.01
CA ASP A 156 13.26 7.14 14.18
C ASP A 156 13.55 6.95 15.67
N GLY A 157 13.38 5.71 16.13
CA GLY A 157 13.57 5.29 17.53
C GLY A 157 15.02 5.16 17.96
N GLY A 158 15.90 5.98 17.38
CA GLY A 158 17.35 5.89 17.51
C GLY A 158 17.97 4.83 16.61
N ASP A 159 19.13 4.33 17.03
CA ASP A 159 20.11 3.61 16.21
C ASP A 159 19.54 2.87 14.98
N PHE A 160 20.03 3.33 13.83
CA PHE A 160 19.88 2.73 12.50
C PHE A 160 18.51 2.81 11.82
N THR A 161 17.58 3.70 12.19
CA THR A 161 16.30 3.85 11.47
C THR A 161 15.52 2.53 11.38
N SER A 162 15.52 1.78 12.50
CA SER A 162 15.06 0.40 12.55
C SER A 162 13.55 0.30 12.77
N VAL A 163 12.93 -0.76 12.26
CA VAL A 163 11.50 -1.10 12.44
C VAL A 163 11.34 -2.54 12.89
N TRP A 164 10.40 -2.79 13.79
CA TRP A 164 10.07 -4.14 14.23
C TRP A 164 9.47 -4.95 13.10
N THR A 165 9.98 -6.17 12.94
CA THR A 165 9.46 -7.14 11.98
C THR A 165 9.36 -8.53 12.59
N GLY A 166 10.29 -8.92 13.47
CA GLY A 166 10.35 -10.27 14.03
C GLY A 166 10.45 -11.39 12.97
N SER A 167 10.80 -11.03 11.73
CA SER A 167 10.61 -11.88 10.56
C SER A 167 11.94 -12.20 9.88
N ASP A 168 12.01 -13.34 9.21
CA ASP A 168 13.07 -13.59 8.24
C ASP A 168 12.83 -12.78 6.96
N GLY A 169 13.80 -12.82 6.05
CA GLY A 169 13.69 -12.12 4.78
C GLY A 169 12.53 -12.55 3.88
N ALA A 170 11.86 -13.68 4.15
CA ALA A 170 10.72 -14.17 3.39
C ALA A 170 9.37 -13.88 4.10
N GLY A 171 9.40 -13.07 5.18
CA GLY A 171 8.22 -12.73 5.96
C GLY A 171 7.74 -13.88 6.86
N ASN A 172 8.54 -14.93 7.06
CA ASN A 172 8.24 -16.00 8.01
C ASN A 172 8.71 -15.62 9.41
N ILE A 173 8.24 -16.38 10.40
CA ILE A 173 8.67 -16.26 11.79
C ILE A 173 10.19 -16.46 11.88
N LYS A 174 10.90 -15.51 12.48
CA LYS A 174 12.34 -15.63 12.71
C LYS A 174 12.59 -16.59 13.87
N THR A 175 12.64 -17.89 13.58
CA THR A 175 12.87 -18.94 14.58
C THR A 175 14.32 -19.07 15.01
N ASN A 176 15.26 -18.57 14.20
CA ASN A 176 16.69 -18.54 14.49
C ASN A 176 17.30 -17.19 14.10
N ALA A 177 17.94 -16.54 15.06
CA ALA A 177 18.69 -15.31 14.92
C ALA A 177 20.15 -15.61 15.23
N GLY A 178 21.05 -15.24 14.30
CA GLY A 178 22.49 -15.05 14.49
C GLY A 178 23.35 -16.16 15.15
N GLY A 179 22.79 -17.30 15.55
CA GLY A 179 23.52 -18.31 16.35
C GLY A 179 22.71 -19.12 17.36
N GLY A 180 21.38 -19.00 17.45
CA GLY A 180 20.56 -20.02 18.13
C GLY A 180 19.22 -19.57 18.72
N ASN A 181 18.99 -18.27 18.91
CA ASN A 181 17.78 -17.77 19.56
C ASN A 181 16.73 -17.29 18.59
N PRO A 182 15.43 -17.43 18.90
CA PRO A 182 14.38 -16.82 18.09
C PRO A 182 14.49 -15.29 18.08
N GLY A 183 14.01 -14.69 16.99
CA GLY A 183 13.97 -13.25 16.77
C GLY A 183 12.56 -12.70 16.55
N PHE A 184 11.51 -13.47 16.82
CA PHE A 184 10.12 -12.99 16.71
C PHE A 184 9.76 -11.98 17.80
N LEU A 185 8.70 -11.20 17.59
CA LEU A 185 8.22 -10.26 18.61
C LEU A 185 7.55 -11.01 19.77
N GLY A 186 7.70 -10.49 20.99
CA GLY A 186 7.26 -11.18 22.22
C GLY A 186 8.14 -12.35 22.64
N ASN A 187 9.32 -12.48 22.05
CA ASN A 187 10.32 -13.47 22.45
C ASN A 187 10.71 -13.34 23.93
N THR A 188 10.75 -14.48 24.62
CA THR A 188 11.18 -14.61 26.02
C THR A 188 12.53 -15.30 26.19
N VAL A 189 13.11 -15.79 25.09
CA VAL A 189 14.39 -16.50 25.07
C VAL A 189 15.55 -15.49 25.06
N ASP A 190 16.30 -15.50 26.16
CA ASP A 190 17.50 -14.71 26.39
C ASP A 190 18.72 -15.32 25.65
N PRO A 191 19.48 -14.53 24.85
CA PRO A 191 20.70 -15.00 24.16
C PRO A 191 21.91 -15.20 25.07
N GLY A 192 21.73 -15.10 26.39
CA GLY A 192 22.78 -15.28 27.39
C GLY A 192 23.36 -13.96 27.92
N ASP A 193 22.76 -12.83 27.56
CA ASP A 193 23.12 -11.48 28.05
C ASP A 193 22.07 -10.88 29.00
N GLY A 194 21.01 -11.61 29.32
CA GLY A 194 19.95 -11.19 30.24
C GLY A 194 18.76 -10.53 29.56
N ILE A 195 18.79 -10.32 28.23
CA ILE A 195 17.82 -9.45 27.55
C ILE A 195 17.29 -10.15 26.28
N PRO A 196 16.01 -10.56 26.25
CA PRO A 196 15.40 -11.06 25.03
C PRO A 196 15.46 -10.03 23.90
N LYS A 197 15.74 -10.50 22.69
CA LYS A 197 15.88 -9.67 21.48
C LYS A 197 14.95 -10.12 20.38
N ALA A 198 14.56 -9.18 19.53
CA ALA A 198 13.79 -9.43 18.33
C ALA A 198 14.44 -8.80 17.10
N HIS A 199 14.08 -9.31 15.93
CA HIS A 199 14.61 -8.84 14.66
C HIS A 199 13.91 -7.56 14.20
N THR A 200 14.72 -6.64 13.70
CA THR A 200 14.30 -5.43 13.03
C THR A 200 14.78 -5.39 11.59
N GLY A 201 14.01 -4.70 10.77
CA GLY A 201 14.37 -4.27 9.43
C GLY A 201 14.70 -2.77 9.40
N LEU A 202 14.94 -2.24 8.20
CA LEU A 202 15.30 -0.83 7.99
C LEU A 202 14.40 -0.16 6.95
N TRP A 203 13.70 0.89 7.36
CA TRP A 203 12.74 1.58 6.49
C TRP A 203 13.37 2.40 5.36
N ASN A 204 14.68 2.65 5.40
CA ASN A 204 15.43 3.38 4.36
C ASN A 204 16.36 2.50 3.51
N PHE A 205 16.14 1.18 3.46
CA PHE A 205 16.92 0.27 2.61
C PHE A 205 16.06 -0.39 1.55
N THR A 206 16.59 -0.47 0.33
CA THR A 206 16.01 -1.27 -0.75
C THR A 206 16.73 -2.58 -0.98
N SER A 207 18.03 -2.66 -0.65
CA SER A 207 18.87 -3.79 -1.06
C SER A 207 19.04 -4.86 0.02
N GLY A 208 19.18 -6.09 -0.45
CA GLY A 208 19.19 -7.29 0.36
C GLY A 208 17.89 -7.49 1.14
N ARG A 209 17.95 -8.36 2.14
CA ARG A 209 16.84 -8.59 3.08
C ARG A 209 16.82 -7.57 4.22
N HIS A 210 17.62 -6.51 4.14
CA HIS A 210 17.85 -5.59 5.26
C HIS A 210 16.61 -4.76 5.62
N TRP A 211 15.70 -4.55 4.66
CA TRP A 211 14.45 -3.84 4.92
C TRP A 211 13.59 -4.58 5.95
N ILE A 212 13.70 -5.91 6.05
CA ILE A 212 12.88 -6.74 6.95
C ILE A 212 13.71 -7.45 8.03
N ASP A 213 14.96 -7.81 7.75
CA ASP A 213 15.75 -8.73 8.56
C ASP A 213 17.21 -8.27 8.59
N ARG A 214 17.55 -7.44 9.59
CA ARG A 214 18.87 -6.80 9.67
C ARG A 214 19.52 -6.85 11.04
N PHE A 215 18.87 -6.32 12.06
CA PHE A 215 19.45 -6.19 13.40
C PHE A 215 18.67 -6.98 14.43
N GLN A 216 19.30 -7.21 15.57
CA GLN A 216 18.63 -7.67 16.79
C GLN A 216 18.68 -6.54 17.81
N VAL A 217 17.52 -6.25 18.37
CA VAL A 217 17.34 -5.15 19.32
C VAL A 217 16.50 -5.64 20.50
N ASP A 218 16.73 -5.05 21.67
CA ASP A 218 16.06 -5.38 22.92
C ASP A 218 14.54 -5.14 22.81
N LEU A 219 13.72 -6.06 23.32
CA LEU A 219 12.26 -5.98 23.14
C LEU A 219 11.62 -4.72 23.75
N THR A 220 12.30 -4.08 24.71
CA THR A 220 11.83 -2.85 25.38
C THR A 220 12.12 -1.58 24.59
N ASP A 221 12.91 -1.66 23.51
CA ASP A 221 13.15 -0.53 22.64
C ASP A 221 11.87 -0.13 21.91
N GLU A 222 11.66 1.17 21.75
CA GLU A 222 10.64 1.66 20.83
C GLU A 222 11.19 1.65 19.41
N LYS A 223 10.46 1.02 18.50
CA LYS A 223 10.69 1.10 17.04
C LYS A 223 9.35 1.19 16.32
N GLY A 224 9.37 1.73 15.11
CA GLY A 224 8.19 1.72 14.24
C GLY A 224 7.86 0.31 13.77
N ILE A 225 6.70 0.11 13.17
CA ILE A 225 6.27 -1.15 12.54
C ILE A 225 5.76 -0.84 11.14
N TYR A 226 6.00 -1.75 10.20
CA TYR A 226 5.38 -1.65 8.89
C TYR A 226 3.88 -1.96 8.96
N GLY A 227 3.06 -1.10 8.35
CA GLY A 227 1.64 -1.33 8.14
C GLY A 227 1.34 -1.66 6.68
N VAL A 228 0.53 -2.69 6.44
CA VAL A 228 0.07 -3.11 5.12
C VAL A 228 -1.45 -3.06 5.08
N SER A 229 -2.00 -2.46 4.03
CA SER A 229 -3.46 -2.41 3.84
C SER A 229 -4.02 -3.78 3.47
N GLU A 230 -5.32 -3.97 3.65
CA GLU A 230 -6.06 -4.97 2.88
C GLU A 230 -5.93 -4.73 1.36
N VAL A 231 -6.40 -5.67 0.55
CA VAL A 231 -6.41 -5.52 -0.90
C VAL A 231 -7.36 -4.38 -1.27
N LEU A 232 -6.84 -3.38 -1.98
CA LEU A 232 -7.60 -2.25 -2.48
C LEU A 232 -7.87 -2.42 -3.97
N THR A 233 -8.89 -1.74 -4.47
CA THR A 233 -9.33 -1.85 -5.86
C THR A 233 -9.29 -0.51 -6.58
N VAL A 234 -9.04 -0.56 -7.88
CA VAL A 234 -9.30 0.56 -8.79
C VAL A 234 -10.77 0.59 -9.13
N VAL A 235 -11.40 1.76 -9.02
CA VAL A 235 -12.84 1.94 -9.25
C VAL A 235 -13.10 3.05 -10.26
N PRO A 236 -14.23 3.00 -10.99
CA PRO A 236 -14.69 4.14 -11.77
C PRO A 236 -14.95 5.35 -10.87
N GLU A 237 -14.64 6.55 -11.33
CA GLU A 237 -14.95 7.78 -10.60
C GLU A 237 -16.46 7.85 -10.30
N PRO A 238 -16.86 8.18 -9.05
CA PRO A 238 -18.26 8.21 -8.64
C PRO A 238 -19.14 9.11 -9.52
N SER A 239 -18.58 10.24 -9.98
CA SER A 239 -19.23 11.20 -10.88
C SER A 239 -19.51 10.61 -12.27
N THR A 240 -18.59 9.81 -12.81
CA THR A 240 -18.77 9.21 -14.14
C THR A 240 -19.84 8.13 -14.12
N THR A 241 -19.94 7.36 -13.03
CA THR A 241 -21.02 6.38 -12.81
C THR A 241 -22.39 7.08 -12.80
N ALA A 242 -22.50 8.21 -12.09
CA ALA A 242 -23.73 9.00 -12.03
C ALA A 242 -24.10 9.61 -13.40
N LEU A 243 -23.13 10.14 -14.14
CA LEU A 243 -23.38 10.77 -15.44
C LEU A 243 -23.78 9.75 -16.52
N LEU A 244 -23.17 8.56 -16.54
CA LEU A 244 -23.58 7.46 -17.42
C LEU A 244 -25.00 6.99 -17.08
N GLY A 245 -25.33 6.86 -15.79
CA GLY A 245 -26.68 6.48 -15.34
C GLY A 245 -27.75 7.51 -15.76
N LEU A 246 -27.50 8.80 -15.55
CA LEU A 246 -28.42 9.87 -15.91
C LEU A 246 -28.52 10.09 -17.43
N GLY A 247 -27.39 10.03 -18.13
CA GLY A 247 -27.34 10.15 -19.59
C GLY A 247 -28.08 9.01 -20.30
N GLY A 248 -27.92 7.77 -19.82
CA GLY A 248 -28.67 6.61 -20.31
C GLY A 248 -30.18 6.76 -20.11
N LEU A 249 -30.60 7.23 -18.93
CA LEU A 249 -32.02 7.46 -18.63
C LEU A 249 -32.63 8.56 -19.53
N ALA A 250 -31.90 9.66 -19.76
CA ALA A 250 -32.35 10.75 -20.64
C ALA A 250 -32.51 10.29 -22.10
N LEU A 251 -31.62 9.42 -22.61
CA LEU A 251 -31.72 8.82 -23.93
C LEU A 251 -32.90 7.84 -24.07
N ILE A 252 -33.16 7.03 -23.04
CA ILE A 252 -34.33 6.13 -23.00
C ILE A 252 -35.64 6.94 -22.98
N LEU A 253 -35.70 8.03 -22.22
CA LEU A 253 -36.87 8.90 -22.16
C LEU A 253 -37.08 9.69 -23.47
N ARG A 254 -36.02 10.02 -24.21
CA ARG A 254 -36.10 10.69 -25.52
C ARG A 254 -36.58 9.77 -26.65
N ARG A 255 -36.33 8.47 -26.56
CA ARG A 255 -36.81 7.46 -27.55
C ARG A 255 -38.29 7.10 -27.38
N ARG A 256 -38.93 7.53 -26.29
CA ARG A 256 -40.34 7.24 -25.96
C ARG A 256 -41.31 8.40 -26.27
N LYS A 257 -40.85 9.43 -26.99
CA LYS A 257 -41.70 10.47 -27.60
C LYS A 257 -41.60 10.36 -29.11
#